data_AF-A0A139MEA7-F1
#
_entry.id   AF-A0A139MEA7-F1
#
_cell.length_a   1.000
_cell.length_b   1.000
_cell.length_c   1.000
_cell.angle_alpha   90.00
_cell.angle_beta   90.00
_cell.angle_gamma   90.00
#
_symmetry.space_group_name_H-M   'P 1'
#
loop_
_entity.id
_entity.type
_entity.pdbx_description
1 polymer ?
#
loop_
_entity_poly.entity_id
_entity_poly.type
_entity_poly.pdbx_seq_one_letter_code
_entity_poly.pdbx_strand_id
1 'polypeptide(L)'
;MKVIDQALLEKVIIERSRTSHKGDYGRLLLLGGTYPYGGAIIMAALAAVKSGAGLVTVGTDRENILALYSHLPEAMAFSLQDQQLLKEQLERAEVVLLGPGLRDDTFGEELVKQVFASLRQNQILIVDGGALTILARISLSFPSSQLILTPHQKEWEKLSGITIEKQNEGTTASALTSFPQGTILVEKGPATRIWQAGQPEYYQLEVGGPYQATGGMGDTLAGMIAGFAGQFHQVSLYERVVVATHLHSAIAQELAQENYLVLPTEISKALSKAMKKISQKGS
;
A
#
# COMPACT_ATOMS: atom_id res chain seq x y z
N MET A 1 -0.62 9.91 20.64
CA MET A 1 -1.56 9.27 19.70
C MET A 1 -2.51 10.33 19.15
N LYS A 2 -2.68 10.39 17.83
CA LYS A 2 -3.68 11.23 17.15
C LYS A 2 -4.97 10.44 16.92
N VAL A 3 -6.09 11.16 16.91
CA VAL A 3 -7.41 10.60 16.64
C VAL A 3 -7.65 10.59 15.12
N ILE A 4 -8.25 9.50 14.63
CA ILE A 4 -8.77 9.43 13.25
C ILE A 4 -10.26 9.74 13.33
N ASP A 5 -10.64 10.97 13.00
CA ASP A 5 -12.02 11.44 13.06
C ASP A 5 -12.62 11.69 11.67
N GLN A 6 -13.93 11.97 11.64
CA GLN A 6 -14.65 12.26 10.40
C GLN A 6 -14.07 13.48 9.65
N ALA A 7 -13.55 14.48 10.38
CA ALA A 7 -12.95 15.67 9.78
C ALA A 7 -11.69 15.33 8.97
N LEU A 8 -10.84 14.42 9.49
CA LEU A 8 -9.69 13.92 8.73
C LEU A 8 -10.14 13.14 7.48
N LEU A 9 -11.17 12.29 7.59
CA LEU A 9 -11.68 11.54 6.43
C LEU A 9 -12.19 12.48 5.32
N GLU A 10 -12.96 13.51 5.67
CA GLU A 10 -13.53 14.49 4.74
C GLU A 10 -12.47 15.45 4.18
N LYS A 11 -11.43 15.75 4.95
CA LYS A 11 -10.27 16.54 4.49
C LYS A 11 -9.50 15.81 3.38
N VAL A 12 -9.35 14.49 3.49
CA VAL A 12 -8.62 13.69 2.49
C VAL A 12 -9.52 13.32 1.32
N ILE A 13 -10.69 12.73 1.56
CA ILE A 13 -11.57 12.19 0.52
C ILE A 13 -12.53 13.27 0.04
N ILE A 14 -12.07 14.06 -0.92
CA ILE A 14 -12.84 15.15 -1.54
C ILE A 14 -13.49 14.74 -2.87
N GLU A 15 -14.46 15.53 -3.33
CA GLU A 15 -15.04 15.36 -4.66
C GLU A 15 -14.00 15.64 -5.77
N ARG A 16 -14.08 14.86 -6.85
CA ARG A 16 -13.24 15.04 -8.03
C ARG A 16 -13.64 16.27 -8.83
N SER A 17 -12.66 17.07 -9.25
CA SER A 17 -12.90 18.21 -10.14
C SER A 17 -13.54 17.76 -11.45
N ARG A 18 -14.54 18.51 -11.94
CA ARG A 18 -15.19 18.27 -13.24
C ARG A 18 -14.27 18.46 -14.45
N THR A 19 -13.18 19.19 -14.29
CA THR A 19 -12.20 19.45 -15.36
C THR A 19 -10.98 18.51 -15.29
N SER A 20 -11.00 17.53 -14.39
CA SER A 20 -9.93 16.56 -14.23
C SER A 20 -9.93 15.50 -15.34
N HIS A 21 -8.81 14.83 -15.47
CA HIS A 21 -8.61 13.65 -16.30
C HIS A 21 -7.84 12.57 -15.53
N LYS A 22 -7.76 11.36 -16.09
CA LYS A 22 -7.05 10.21 -15.48
C LYS A 22 -5.61 10.49 -15.04
N GLY A 23 -4.92 11.46 -15.66
CA GLY A 23 -3.56 11.84 -15.27
C GLY A 23 -3.47 12.55 -13.91
N ASP A 24 -4.56 13.16 -13.43
CA ASP A 24 -4.57 13.90 -12.14
C ASP A 24 -4.73 12.98 -10.93
N TYR A 25 -4.92 11.69 -11.17
CA TYR A 25 -5.20 10.68 -10.16
C TYR A 25 -4.08 9.64 -10.05
N GLY A 26 -2.88 10.02 -10.51
CA GLY A 26 -1.66 9.26 -10.36
C GLY A 26 -1.51 8.12 -11.37
N ARG A 27 -0.25 7.88 -11.74
CA ARG A 27 0.20 6.68 -12.46
C ARG A 27 0.86 5.71 -11.49
N LEU A 28 0.18 4.61 -11.22
CA LEU A 28 0.64 3.57 -10.32
C LEU A 28 1.30 2.43 -11.08
N LEU A 29 2.43 1.96 -10.56
CA LEU A 29 3.09 0.72 -10.97
C LEU A 29 3.11 -0.25 -9.79
N LEU A 30 2.49 -1.41 -9.96
CA LEU A 30 2.43 -2.48 -8.96
C LEU A 30 3.33 -3.62 -9.43
N LEU A 31 4.30 -4.02 -8.61
CA LEU A 31 5.31 -5.03 -8.93
C LEU A 31 5.26 -6.17 -7.92
N GLY A 32 4.96 -7.37 -8.39
CA GLY A 32 4.85 -8.55 -7.54
C GLY A 32 4.11 -9.70 -8.21
N GLY A 33 3.51 -10.58 -7.41
CA GLY A 33 2.81 -11.76 -7.91
C GLY A 33 3.75 -12.68 -8.68
N THR A 34 4.85 -13.07 -8.05
CA THR A 34 5.71 -14.15 -8.58
C THR A 34 5.16 -15.50 -8.13
N TYR A 35 5.36 -16.56 -8.92
CA TYR A 35 4.84 -17.89 -8.58
C TYR A 35 5.28 -18.36 -7.18
N PRO A 36 4.37 -18.87 -6.33
CA PRO A 36 2.95 -19.17 -6.61
C PRO A 36 1.94 -18.09 -6.17
N TYR A 37 2.39 -16.86 -5.89
CA TYR A 37 1.60 -15.84 -5.17
C TYR A 37 0.89 -14.82 -6.09
N GLY A 38 0.49 -15.23 -7.29
CA GLY A 38 -0.18 -14.34 -8.26
C GLY A 38 -1.46 -13.66 -7.73
N GLY A 39 -2.20 -14.33 -6.83
CA GLY A 39 -3.41 -13.76 -6.23
C GLY A 39 -3.16 -12.47 -5.43
N ALA A 40 -1.98 -12.34 -4.80
CA ALA A 40 -1.63 -11.17 -3.99
C ALA A 40 -1.61 -9.88 -4.82
N ILE A 41 -0.91 -9.89 -5.96
CA ILE A 41 -0.83 -8.71 -6.82
C ILE A 41 -2.19 -8.38 -7.48
N ILE A 42 -3.03 -9.39 -7.73
CA ILE A 42 -4.39 -9.19 -8.24
C ILE A 42 -5.25 -8.46 -7.20
N MET A 43 -5.19 -8.86 -5.93
CA MET A 43 -5.93 -8.17 -4.84
C MET A 43 -5.43 -6.73 -4.64
N ALA A 44 -4.12 -6.52 -4.68
CA ALA A 44 -3.54 -5.16 -4.63
C ALA A 44 -4.00 -4.29 -5.81
N ALA A 45 -4.02 -4.84 -7.03
CA ALA A 45 -4.46 -4.12 -8.22
C ALA A 45 -5.96 -3.77 -8.16
N LEU A 46 -6.80 -4.72 -7.73
CA LEU A 46 -8.24 -4.49 -7.51
C LEU A 46 -8.45 -3.33 -6.54
N ALA A 47 -7.75 -3.35 -5.41
CA ALA A 47 -7.83 -2.30 -4.40
C ALA A 47 -7.35 -0.94 -4.95
N ALA A 48 -6.23 -0.89 -5.66
CA ALA A 48 -5.69 0.34 -6.24
C ALA A 48 -6.65 0.98 -7.24
N VAL A 49 -7.23 0.20 -8.15
CA VAL A 49 -8.24 0.70 -9.10
C VAL A 49 -9.51 1.15 -8.38
N LYS A 50 -10.00 0.40 -7.40
CA LYS A 50 -11.23 0.74 -6.65
C LYS A 50 -11.05 1.93 -5.70
N SER A 51 -9.83 2.23 -5.27
CA SER A 51 -9.46 3.51 -4.63
C SER A 51 -9.52 4.69 -5.59
N GLY A 52 -9.68 4.46 -6.89
CA GLY A 52 -9.77 5.48 -7.91
C GLY A 52 -8.44 5.85 -8.58
N ALA A 53 -7.38 5.06 -8.46
CA ALA A 53 -6.14 5.37 -9.16
C ALA A 53 -6.39 5.65 -10.65
N GLY A 54 -5.76 6.70 -11.18
CA GLY A 54 -6.01 7.20 -12.53
C GLY A 54 -5.56 6.21 -13.61
N LEU A 55 -4.35 5.67 -13.44
CA LEU A 55 -3.79 4.62 -14.28
C LEU A 55 -3.06 3.61 -13.39
N VAL A 56 -3.33 2.32 -13.61
CA VAL A 56 -2.67 1.22 -12.90
C VAL A 56 -2.00 0.30 -13.92
N THR A 57 -0.69 0.10 -13.77
CA THR A 57 0.09 -0.89 -14.50
C THR A 57 0.62 -1.95 -13.52
N VAL A 58 0.50 -3.22 -13.87
CA VAL A 58 0.96 -4.35 -13.06
C VAL A 58 2.12 -5.06 -13.77
N GLY A 59 3.30 -5.07 -13.16
CA GLY A 59 4.37 -6.00 -13.50
C GLY A 59 4.21 -7.27 -12.67
N THR A 60 3.93 -8.40 -13.32
CA THR A 60 3.79 -9.71 -12.67
C THR A 60 4.37 -10.84 -13.51
N ASP A 61 4.35 -12.08 -13.02
CA ASP A 61 4.65 -13.24 -13.86
C ASP A 61 3.61 -13.38 -14.98
N ARG A 62 4.09 -13.71 -16.19
CA ARG A 62 3.27 -13.74 -17.42
C ARG A 62 1.99 -14.57 -17.27
N GLU A 63 2.06 -15.67 -16.53
CA GLU A 63 0.93 -16.57 -16.28
C GLU A 63 -0.21 -15.93 -15.49
N ASN A 64 0.06 -14.90 -14.68
CA ASN A 64 -0.95 -14.23 -13.88
C ASN A 64 -1.75 -13.20 -14.67
N ILE A 65 -1.25 -12.74 -15.82
CA ILE A 65 -1.91 -11.71 -16.65
C ILE A 65 -3.30 -12.18 -17.10
N LEU A 66 -3.41 -13.46 -17.46
CA LEU A 66 -4.65 -14.22 -17.68
C LEU A 66 -5.73 -13.89 -16.63
N ALA A 67 -5.40 -14.30 -15.41
CA ALA A 67 -6.28 -14.20 -14.26
C ALA A 67 -6.53 -12.73 -13.88
N LEU A 68 -5.52 -11.87 -13.93
CA LEU A 68 -5.67 -10.45 -13.66
C LEU A 68 -6.74 -9.82 -14.56
N TYR A 69 -6.67 -10.04 -15.88
CA TYR A 69 -7.65 -9.48 -16.81
C TYR A 69 -9.06 -10.06 -16.68
N SER A 70 -9.20 -11.29 -16.19
CA SER A 70 -10.53 -11.83 -15.86
C SER A 70 -11.21 -11.12 -14.68
N HIS A 71 -10.43 -10.50 -13.80
CA HIS A 71 -10.93 -9.77 -12.62
C HIS A 71 -10.95 -8.25 -12.81
N LEU A 72 -9.98 -7.71 -13.54
CA LEU A 72 -9.67 -6.28 -13.60
C LEU A 72 -9.06 -5.89 -14.96
N PRO A 73 -9.87 -5.82 -16.04
CA PRO A 73 -9.40 -5.40 -17.36
C PRO A 73 -8.97 -3.93 -17.41
N GLU A 74 -9.30 -3.11 -16.41
CA GLU A 74 -8.87 -1.71 -16.31
C GLU A 74 -7.36 -1.55 -16.05
N ALA A 75 -6.70 -2.56 -15.49
CA ALA A 75 -5.26 -2.55 -15.24
C ALA A 75 -4.49 -2.94 -16.51
N MET A 76 -3.46 -2.17 -16.86
CA MET A 76 -2.46 -2.63 -17.82
C MET A 76 -1.56 -3.67 -17.13
N ALA A 77 -0.98 -4.61 -17.88
CA ALA A 77 -0.08 -5.59 -17.29
C ALA A 77 1.02 -6.02 -18.24
N PHE A 78 2.17 -6.40 -17.68
CA PHE A 78 3.30 -6.91 -18.42
C PHE A 78 4.09 -7.93 -17.59
N SER A 79 4.91 -8.72 -18.29
CA SER A 79 5.79 -9.72 -17.68
C SER A 79 6.94 -9.00 -16.96
N LEU A 80 7.24 -9.33 -15.71
CA LEU A 80 8.44 -8.78 -15.03
C LEU A 80 9.76 -9.16 -15.72
N GLN A 81 9.74 -10.19 -16.57
CA GLN A 81 10.85 -10.62 -17.40
C GLN A 81 11.10 -9.66 -18.59
N ASP A 82 10.14 -8.79 -18.93
CA ASP A 82 10.32 -7.72 -19.90
C ASP A 82 11.00 -6.51 -19.26
N GLN A 83 12.33 -6.52 -19.30
CA GLN A 83 13.18 -5.51 -18.67
C GLN A 83 13.06 -4.13 -19.33
N GLN A 84 12.74 -4.08 -20.62
CA GLN A 84 12.53 -2.81 -21.30
C GLN A 84 11.23 -2.16 -20.81
N LEU A 85 10.12 -2.92 -20.79
CA LEU A 85 8.87 -2.40 -20.26
C LEU A 85 8.98 -2.05 -18.77
N LEU A 86 9.67 -2.86 -17.96
CA LEU A 86 9.89 -2.54 -16.55
C LEU A 86 10.54 -1.17 -16.37
N LYS A 87 11.62 -0.90 -17.11
CA LYS A 87 12.30 0.39 -17.09
C LYS A 87 11.38 1.53 -17.53
N GLU A 88 10.70 1.37 -18.65
CA GLU A 88 9.77 2.38 -19.19
C GLU A 88 8.63 2.70 -18.20
N GLN A 89 8.09 1.69 -17.51
CA GLN A 89 7.02 1.89 -16.53
C GLN A 89 7.55 2.54 -15.25
N LEU A 90 8.75 2.17 -14.78
CA LEU A 90 9.39 2.82 -13.62
C LEU A 90 9.63 4.31 -13.87
N GLU A 91 10.05 4.71 -15.07
CA GLU A 91 10.25 6.12 -15.45
C GLU A 91 8.94 6.93 -15.48
N ARG A 92 7.80 6.27 -15.77
CA ARG A 92 6.49 6.91 -15.90
C ARG A 92 5.68 6.93 -14.60
N ALA A 93 5.97 6.03 -13.67
CA ALA A 93 5.22 5.90 -12.44
C ALA A 93 5.41 7.11 -11.51
N GLU A 94 4.35 7.49 -10.82
CA GLU A 94 4.39 8.44 -9.71
C GLU A 94 4.43 7.68 -8.37
N VAL A 95 3.76 6.54 -8.31
CA VAL A 95 3.73 5.64 -7.17
C VAL A 95 4.12 4.24 -7.61
N VAL A 96 5.06 3.62 -6.90
CA VAL A 96 5.47 2.23 -7.09
C VAL A 96 5.13 1.44 -5.85
N LEU A 97 4.29 0.41 -5.99
CA LEU A 97 4.06 -0.59 -4.95
C LEU A 97 4.85 -1.84 -5.30
N LEU A 98 5.79 -2.22 -4.44
CA LEU A 98 6.68 -3.36 -4.62
C LEU A 98 6.46 -4.38 -3.50
N GLY A 99 6.18 -5.62 -3.88
CA GLY A 99 6.26 -6.76 -2.96
C GLY A 99 5.03 -7.64 -2.73
N PRO A 100 3.77 -7.24 -3.01
CA PRO A 100 2.63 -8.16 -2.87
C PRO A 100 2.84 -9.43 -3.69
N GLY A 101 2.98 -10.58 -3.02
CA GLY A 101 3.29 -11.86 -3.64
C GLY A 101 4.68 -11.96 -4.30
N LEU A 102 5.64 -11.12 -3.91
CA LEU A 102 7.03 -11.27 -4.33
C LEU A 102 7.71 -12.35 -3.50
N ARG A 103 8.45 -13.26 -4.13
CA ARG A 103 9.20 -14.31 -3.44
C ARG A 103 10.58 -13.81 -3.02
N ASP A 104 11.04 -14.21 -1.83
CA ASP A 104 12.43 -14.01 -1.40
C ASP A 104 13.34 -15.03 -2.08
N ASP A 105 13.66 -14.76 -3.33
CA ASP A 105 14.62 -15.51 -4.13
C ASP A 105 15.53 -14.56 -4.93
N THR A 106 16.42 -15.12 -5.76
CA THR A 106 17.34 -14.32 -6.58
C THR A 106 16.62 -13.33 -7.50
N PHE A 107 15.47 -13.71 -8.05
CA PHE A 107 14.71 -12.83 -8.94
C PHE A 107 14.08 -11.67 -8.17
N GLY A 108 13.42 -11.98 -7.04
CA GLY A 108 12.86 -10.95 -6.17
C GLY A 108 13.91 -10.00 -5.63
N GLU A 109 15.08 -10.51 -5.25
CA GLU A 109 16.21 -9.70 -4.81
C GLU A 109 16.69 -8.73 -5.90
N GLU A 110 16.85 -9.22 -7.13
CA GLU A 110 17.28 -8.39 -8.25
C GLU A 110 16.23 -7.33 -8.60
N LEU A 111 14.94 -7.69 -8.59
CA LEU A 111 13.86 -6.73 -8.80
C LEU A 111 13.87 -5.62 -7.74
N VAL A 112 14.06 -5.96 -6.46
CA VAL A 112 14.15 -4.97 -5.37
C VAL A 112 15.32 -4.03 -5.61
N LYS A 113 16.52 -4.55 -5.93
CA LYS A 113 17.70 -3.72 -6.23
C LYS A 113 17.46 -2.80 -7.42
N GLN A 114 16.90 -3.33 -8.50
CA GLN A 114 16.62 -2.58 -9.71
C GLN A 114 15.63 -1.44 -9.47
N VAL A 115 14.54 -1.69 -8.73
CA VAL A 115 13.57 -0.65 -8.36
C VAL A 115 14.25 0.42 -7.49
N PHE A 116 14.99 0.03 -6.45
CA PHE A 116 15.69 0.97 -5.57
C PHE A 116 16.67 1.86 -6.32
N ALA A 117 17.39 1.31 -7.31
CA ALA A 117 18.35 2.05 -8.12
C ALA A 117 17.69 2.97 -9.18
N SER A 118 16.44 2.70 -9.57
CA SER A 118 15.77 3.41 -10.68
C SER A 118 14.85 4.54 -10.23
N LEU A 119 14.55 4.64 -8.93
CA LEU A 119 13.59 5.62 -8.40
C LEU A 119 14.16 7.04 -8.39
N ARG A 120 13.30 7.98 -8.79
CA ARG A 120 13.55 9.43 -8.73
C ARG A 120 12.97 10.01 -7.44
N GLN A 121 13.53 11.14 -7.02
CA GLN A 121 13.15 11.83 -5.78
C GLN A 121 11.65 12.18 -5.69
N ASN A 122 10.99 12.46 -6.81
CA ASN A 122 9.58 12.86 -6.85
C ASN A 122 8.60 11.66 -6.88
N GLN A 123 9.09 10.43 -6.85
CA GLN A 123 8.26 9.24 -6.80
C GLN A 123 7.98 8.82 -5.35
N ILE A 124 6.93 8.02 -5.17
CA ILE A 124 6.59 7.38 -3.90
C ILE A 124 6.82 5.88 -4.05
N LEU A 125 7.61 5.29 -3.15
CA LEU A 125 7.82 3.85 -3.06
C LEU A 125 7.06 3.30 -1.85
N ILE A 126 6.20 2.31 -2.09
CA ILE A 126 5.56 1.49 -1.06
C ILE A 126 6.21 0.12 -1.11
N VAL A 127 6.77 -0.33 0.00
CA VAL A 127 7.36 -1.66 0.15
C VAL A 127 6.46 -2.50 1.04
N ASP A 128 6.00 -3.63 0.53
CA ASP A 128 5.13 -4.57 1.25
C ASP A 128 5.65 -6.01 1.16
N GLY A 129 5.18 -6.86 2.06
CA GLY A 129 5.30 -8.33 1.96
C GLY A 129 6.72 -8.83 1.66
N GLY A 130 6.86 -9.58 0.56
CA GLY A 130 8.12 -10.21 0.17
C GLY A 130 9.27 -9.23 -0.02
N ALA A 131 8.98 -8.01 -0.49
CA ALA A 131 10.00 -6.98 -0.64
C ALA A 131 10.55 -6.52 0.72
N LEU A 132 9.70 -6.41 1.75
CA LEU A 132 10.15 -6.12 3.13
C LEU A 132 11.04 -7.25 3.69
N THR A 133 10.70 -8.50 3.38
CA THR A 133 11.52 -9.66 3.78
C THR A 133 12.90 -9.62 3.11
N ILE A 134 12.96 -9.33 1.81
CA ILE A 134 14.22 -9.15 1.07
C ILE A 134 15.02 -8.00 1.67
N LEU A 135 14.41 -6.83 1.88
CA LEU A 135 15.05 -5.65 2.45
C LEU A 135 15.64 -5.87 3.84
N ALA A 136 15.01 -6.70 4.67
CA ALA A 136 15.57 -7.06 5.96
C ALA A 136 16.84 -7.92 5.85
N ARG A 137 16.99 -8.68 4.75
CA ARG A 137 18.15 -9.54 4.48
C ARG A 137 19.27 -8.81 3.74
N ILE A 138 18.93 -7.94 2.80
CA ILE A 138 19.92 -7.20 2.00
C ILE A 138 20.03 -5.76 2.51
N SER A 139 21.21 -5.38 2.98
CA SER A 139 21.47 -3.99 3.36
C SER A 139 21.57 -3.12 2.11
N LEU A 140 20.46 -2.50 1.72
CA LEU A 140 20.40 -1.51 0.65
C LEU A 140 20.34 -0.10 1.22
N SER A 141 21.00 0.84 0.55
CA SER A 141 20.76 2.26 0.78
C SER A 141 19.34 2.60 0.32
N PHE A 142 18.58 3.27 1.18
CA PHE A 142 17.24 3.72 0.80
C PHE A 142 17.30 4.77 -0.31
N PRO A 143 16.33 4.76 -1.24
CA PRO A 143 16.25 5.78 -2.28
C PRO A 143 15.91 7.14 -1.67
N SER A 144 16.19 8.21 -2.40
CA SER A 144 15.82 9.59 -2.01
C SER A 144 14.34 9.91 -2.19
N SER A 145 13.56 8.99 -2.78
CA SER A 145 12.11 9.05 -2.94
C SER A 145 11.38 8.95 -1.60
N GLN A 146 10.12 9.38 -1.56
CA GLN A 146 9.28 9.14 -0.38
C GLN A 146 9.06 7.65 -0.18
N LEU A 147 9.20 7.17 1.06
CA LEU A 147 9.15 5.75 1.41
C LEU A 147 7.96 5.46 2.34
N ILE A 148 7.19 4.44 2.00
CA ILE A 148 6.14 3.86 2.84
C ILE A 148 6.48 2.38 3.05
N LEU A 149 6.53 1.95 4.31
CA LEU A 149 6.74 0.56 4.70
C LEU A 149 5.46 0.02 5.32
N THR A 150 5.01 -1.16 4.90
CA THR A 150 3.77 -1.77 5.41
C THR A 150 3.98 -3.12 6.09
N PRO A 151 4.92 -3.28 7.04
CA PRO A 151 5.20 -4.57 7.66
C PRO A 151 4.10 -5.03 8.62
N HIS A 152 3.84 -6.32 8.69
CA HIS A 152 3.27 -6.93 9.90
C HIS A 152 4.33 -7.10 10.99
N GLN A 153 3.95 -7.39 12.23
CA GLN A 153 4.86 -7.49 13.38
C GLN A 153 6.14 -8.34 13.13
N LYS A 154 6.03 -9.50 12.48
CA LYS A 154 7.20 -10.33 12.12
C LYS A 154 8.11 -9.74 11.03
N GLU A 155 7.58 -8.97 10.08
CA GLU A 155 8.37 -8.26 9.07
C GLU A 155 9.06 -7.07 9.74
N TRP A 156 8.36 -6.39 10.64
CA TRP A 156 8.93 -5.28 11.41
C TRP A 156 10.05 -5.76 12.34
N GLU A 157 9.90 -6.93 12.97
CA GLU A 157 10.97 -7.56 13.75
C GLU A 157 12.24 -7.75 12.92
N LYS A 158 12.09 -8.29 11.71
CA LYS A 158 13.24 -8.50 10.80
C LYS A 158 13.88 -7.19 10.36
N LEU A 159 13.07 -6.16 10.08
CA LEU A 159 13.56 -4.85 9.60
C LEU A 159 14.19 -4.00 10.70
N SER A 160 13.60 -4.01 11.90
CA SER A 160 14.00 -3.14 13.01
C SER A 160 14.94 -3.82 14.02
N GLY A 161 15.00 -5.16 14.02
CA GLY A 161 15.68 -5.94 15.05
C GLY A 161 14.94 -6.00 16.40
N ILE A 162 13.71 -5.47 16.49
CA ILE A 162 12.91 -5.44 17.72
C ILE A 162 11.98 -6.64 17.76
N THR A 163 12.15 -7.50 18.77
CA THR A 163 11.28 -8.68 18.93
C THR A 163 9.82 -8.28 19.16
N ILE A 164 8.86 -9.10 18.71
CA ILE A 164 7.43 -8.80 18.80
C ILE A 164 7.00 -8.36 20.20
N GLU A 165 7.51 -8.99 21.26
CA GLU A 165 7.14 -8.68 22.65
C GLU A 165 7.63 -7.28 23.09
N LYS A 166 8.66 -6.77 22.41
CA LYS A 166 9.26 -5.45 22.68
C LYS A 166 8.75 -4.38 21.73
N GLN A 167 7.94 -4.71 20.72
CA GLN A 167 7.35 -3.73 19.80
C GLN A 167 6.28 -2.91 20.52
N ASN A 168 6.66 -1.68 20.88
CA ASN A 168 5.80 -0.71 21.53
C ASN A 168 6.11 0.69 20.97
N GLU A 169 5.37 1.68 21.46
CA GLU A 169 5.46 3.05 20.95
C GLU A 169 6.89 3.61 20.98
N GLY A 170 7.60 3.43 22.10
CA GLY A 170 8.95 3.97 22.26
C GLY A 170 10.00 3.23 21.43
N THR A 171 9.92 1.91 21.35
CA THR A 171 10.89 1.11 20.58
C THR A 171 10.68 1.28 19.08
N THR A 172 9.43 1.29 18.61
CA THR A 172 9.12 1.52 17.19
C THR A 172 9.52 2.94 16.77
N ALA A 173 9.20 3.97 17.56
CA ALA A 173 9.61 5.34 17.27
C ALA A 173 11.15 5.48 17.20
N SER A 174 11.87 4.83 18.12
CA SER A 174 13.34 4.81 18.13
C SER A 174 13.92 4.13 16.89
N ALA A 175 13.45 2.93 16.54
CA ALA A 175 13.93 2.23 15.34
C ALA A 175 13.65 3.01 14.05
N LEU A 176 12.51 3.69 13.97
CA LEU A 176 12.15 4.48 12.80
C LEU A 176 13.12 5.64 12.52
N THR A 177 13.89 6.10 13.51
CA THR A 177 14.93 7.14 13.32
C THR A 177 16.09 6.69 12.44
N SER A 178 16.27 5.38 12.25
CA SER A 178 17.30 4.83 11.35
C SER A 178 16.89 4.86 9.86
N PHE A 179 15.62 5.16 9.58
CA PHE A 179 15.08 5.28 8.23
C PHE A 179 15.15 6.74 7.74
N PRO A 180 15.08 6.99 6.42
CA PRO A 180 15.07 8.34 5.88
C PRO A 180 13.98 9.21 6.50
N GLN A 181 14.29 10.49 6.71
CA GLN A 181 13.33 11.46 7.25
C GLN A 181 12.03 11.49 6.44
N GLY A 182 10.88 11.45 7.13
CA GLY A 182 9.57 11.44 6.49
C GLY A 182 9.10 10.05 6.01
N THR A 183 9.88 8.98 6.18
CA THR A 183 9.43 7.59 5.96
C THR A 183 8.15 7.31 6.75
N ILE A 184 7.13 6.76 6.10
CA ILE A 184 5.88 6.39 6.74
C ILE A 184 5.90 4.89 7.02
N LEU A 185 5.64 4.51 8.27
CA LEU A 185 5.54 3.12 8.69
C LEU A 185 4.09 2.81 9.03
N VAL A 186 3.50 1.85 8.31
CA VAL A 186 2.22 1.23 8.63
C VAL A 186 2.52 -0.10 9.33
N GLU A 187 2.61 -0.05 10.65
CA GLU A 187 2.88 -1.20 11.53
C GLU A 187 1.59 -2.03 11.68
N LYS A 188 1.41 -3.02 10.78
CA LYS A 188 0.20 -3.85 10.72
C LYS A 188 0.12 -4.77 11.94
N GLY A 189 -1.02 -4.72 12.62
CA GLY A 189 -1.34 -5.53 13.78
C GLY A 189 -2.82 -5.38 14.17
N PRO A 190 -3.25 -5.98 15.29
CA PRO A 190 -4.64 -5.92 15.76
C PRO A 190 -5.18 -4.49 15.88
N ALA A 191 -4.33 -3.57 16.33
CA ALA A 191 -4.56 -2.12 16.29
C ALA A 191 -3.41 -1.49 15.50
N THR A 192 -3.57 -1.44 14.18
CA THR A 192 -2.52 -0.95 13.28
C THR A 192 -2.12 0.48 13.65
N ARG A 193 -0.81 0.73 13.73
CA ARG A 193 -0.23 2.04 14.02
C ARG A 193 0.43 2.61 12.79
N ILE A 194 0.27 3.91 12.56
CA ILE A 194 0.86 4.61 11.43
C ILE A 194 1.73 5.73 11.97
N TRP A 195 3.01 5.66 11.60
CA TRP A 195 4.07 6.54 12.08
C TRP A 195 4.68 7.32 10.93
N GLN A 196 5.31 8.46 11.23
CA GLN A 196 6.16 9.17 10.29
C GLN A 196 7.52 9.48 10.92
N ALA A 197 8.60 9.09 10.25
CA ALA A 197 9.96 9.31 10.72
C ALA A 197 10.22 10.81 10.96
N GLY A 198 10.68 11.13 12.16
CA GLY A 198 10.93 12.50 12.61
C GLY A 198 9.70 13.24 13.16
N GLN A 199 8.57 12.56 13.35
CA GLN A 199 7.45 13.06 14.14
C GLN A 199 7.27 12.25 15.43
N PRO A 200 6.98 12.91 16.58
CA PRO A 200 6.71 12.20 17.83
C PRO A 200 5.29 11.61 17.89
N GLU A 201 4.38 12.09 17.03
CA GLU A 201 2.98 11.71 17.04
C GLU A 201 2.67 10.65 15.98
N TYR A 202 1.82 9.68 16.35
CA TYR A 202 1.38 8.59 15.50
C TYR A 202 -0.15 8.44 15.55
N TYR A 203 -0.72 7.79 14.53
CA TYR A 203 -2.12 7.37 14.52
C TYR A 203 -2.24 5.90 14.91
N GLN A 204 -3.32 5.53 15.58
CA GLN A 204 -3.65 4.13 15.85
C GLN A 204 -5.11 3.88 15.47
N LEU A 205 -5.37 2.76 14.82
CA LEU A 205 -6.72 2.36 14.46
C LEU A 205 -7.47 1.84 15.69
N GLU A 206 -8.70 2.32 15.84
CA GLU A 206 -9.70 1.77 16.77
C GLU A 206 -10.70 0.85 16.05
N VAL A 207 -10.67 0.85 14.72
CA VAL A 207 -11.49 0.01 13.84
C VAL A 207 -10.73 -1.24 13.40
N GLY A 208 -11.47 -2.27 13.03
CA GLY A 208 -10.93 -3.57 12.62
C GLY A 208 -11.23 -4.69 13.61
N GLY A 209 -10.74 -5.89 13.34
CA GLY A 209 -11.10 -7.08 14.12
C GLY A 209 -10.69 -8.40 13.49
N PRO A 210 -10.93 -9.53 14.18
CA PRO A 210 -10.42 -10.84 13.80
C PRO A 210 -11.02 -11.39 12.49
N TYR A 211 -12.17 -10.87 12.06
CA TYR A 211 -12.79 -11.16 10.76
C TYR A 211 -11.91 -10.76 9.57
N GLN A 212 -10.84 -9.99 9.79
CA GLN A 212 -9.82 -9.65 8.79
C GLN A 212 -8.64 -10.63 8.74
N ALA A 213 -8.55 -11.60 9.65
CA ALA A 213 -7.43 -12.54 9.75
C ALA A 213 -7.50 -13.64 8.68
N THR A 214 -7.41 -13.24 7.41
CA THR A 214 -7.34 -14.13 6.24
C THR A 214 -6.27 -13.66 5.25
N GLY A 215 -5.73 -14.59 4.46
CA GLY A 215 -4.74 -14.29 3.43
C GLY A 215 -5.28 -13.26 2.42
N GLY A 216 -4.43 -12.33 1.99
CA GLY A 216 -4.79 -11.27 1.05
C GLY A 216 -5.16 -9.93 1.67
N MET A 217 -5.40 -9.89 2.99
CA MET A 217 -5.82 -8.66 3.67
C MET A 217 -4.76 -7.54 3.57
N GLY A 218 -3.49 -7.90 3.75
CA GLY A 218 -2.37 -6.97 3.59
C GLY A 218 -2.20 -6.48 2.14
N ASP A 219 -2.43 -7.35 1.16
CA ASP A 219 -2.29 -7.02 -0.26
C ASP A 219 -3.36 -5.98 -0.69
N THR A 220 -4.61 -6.19 -0.24
CA THR A 220 -5.69 -5.20 -0.42
C THR A 220 -5.32 -3.86 0.22
N LEU A 221 -4.84 -3.86 1.48
CA LEU A 221 -4.42 -2.63 2.16
C LEU A 221 -3.29 -1.92 1.39
N ALA A 222 -2.27 -2.64 0.93
CA ALA A 222 -1.16 -2.07 0.17
C ALA A 222 -1.64 -1.41 -1.14
N GLY A 223 -2.55 -2.07 -1.86
CA GLY A 223 -3.22 -1.50 -3.03
C GLY A 223 -4.06 -0.27 -2.70
N MET A 224 -4.78 -0.26 -1.58
CA MET A 224 -5.54 0.91 -1.12
C MET A 224 -4.61 2.10 -0.84
N ILE A 225 -3.51 1.86 -0.12
CA ILE A 225 -2.48 2.87 0.17
C ILE A 225 -1.89 3.43 -1.13
N ALA A 226 -1.55 2.58 -2.09
CA ALA A 226 -1.05 3.03 -3.39
C ALA A 226 -2.06 3.94 -4.12
N GLY A 227 -3.33 3.54 -4.15
CA GLY A 227 -4.40 4.33 -4.76
C GLY A 227 -4.60 5.70 -4.10
N PHE A 228 -4.49 5.79 -2.78
CA PHE A 228 -4.58 7.05 -2.03
C PHE A 228 -3.31 7.90 -2.18
N ALA A 229 -2.13 7.28 -2.24
CA ALA A 229 -0.86 7.99 -2.41
C ALA A 229 -0.79 8.72 -3.75
N GLY A 230 -1.30 8.10 -4.82
CA GLY A 230 -1.37 8.71 -6.16
C GLY A 230 -2.49 9.73 -6.34
N GLN A 231 -3.29 9.98 -5.31
CA GLN A 231 -4.41 10.92 -5.33
C GLN A 231 -4.34 11.86 -4.13
N PHE A 232 -5.34 12.74 -3.99
CA PHE A 232 -5.52 13.59 -2.82
C PHE A 232 -4.33 14.53 -2.54
N HIS A 233 -3.78 15.13 -3.60
CA HIS A 233 -2.57 15.97 -3.55
C HIS A 233 -2.66 17.19 -2.62
N GLN A 234 -3.87 17.60 -2.22
CA GLN A 234 -4.13 18.72 -1.33
C GLN A 234 -3.76 18.48 0.15
N VAL A 235 -3.52 17.23 0.55
CA VAL A 235 -3.13 16.83 1.91
C VAL A 235 -1.75 16.16 1.94
N SER A 236 -1.17 15.99 3.14
CA SER A 236 0.12 15.31 3.28
C SER A 236 0.02 13.82 2.91
N LEU A 237 1.11 13.22 2.41
CA LEU A 237 1.15 11.78 2.13
C LEU A 237 0.83 10.94 3.38
N TYR A 238 1.28 11.38 4.56
CA TYR A 238 1.00 10.73 5.83
C TYR A 238 -0.51 10.64 6.11
N GLU A 239 -1.25 11.73 5.95
CA GLU A 239 -2.72 11.74 6.12
C GLU A 239 -3.41 10.82 5.11
N ARG A 240 -2.93 10.77 3.85
CA ARG A 240 -3.48 9.86 2.83
C ARG A 240 -3.32 8.39 3.23
N VAL A 241 -2.14 8.01 3.72
CA VAL A 241 -1.85 6.64 4.19
C VAL A 241 -2.71 6.30 5.40
N VAL A 242 -2.86 7.22 6.35
CA VAL A 242 -3.70 7.04 7.54
C VAL A 242 -5.16 6.80 7.15
N VAL A 243 -5.72 7.63 6.27
CA VAL A 243 -7.12 7.48 5.83
C VAL A 243 -7.33 6.22 5.02
N ALA A 244 -6.41 5.85 4.12
CA ALA A 244 -6.48 4.59 3.39
C ALA A 244 -6.51 3.38 4.34
N THR A 245 -5.62 3.40 5.35
CA THR A 245 -5.51 2.33 6.35
C THR A 245 -6.74 2.25 7.24
N HIS A 246 -7.27 3.39 7.69
CA HIS A 246 -8.52 3.44 8.44
C HIS A 246 -9.69 2.89 7.63
N LEU A 247 -9.85 3.36 6.38
CA LEU A 247 -10.99 3.01 5.53
C LEU A 247 -11.02 1.52 5.20
N HIS A 248 -9.85 0.91 5.00
CA HIS A 248 -9.72 -0.54 4.85
C HIS A 248 -10.38 -1.30 6.02
N SER A 249 -9.99 -0.99 7.25
CA SER A 249 -10.51 -1.64 8.45
C SER A 249 -11.96 -1.26 8.77
N ALA A 250 -12.36 -0.02 8.50
CA ALA A 250 -13.74 0.45 8.70
C ALA A 250 -14.72 -0.26 7.76
N ILE A 251 -14.36 -0.45 6.49
CA ILE A 251 -15.15 -1.24 5.54
C ILE A 251 -15.26 -2.69 6.00
N ALA A 252 -14.15 -3.28 6.44
CA ALA A 252 -14.18 -4.64 6.96
C ALA A 252 -15.11 -4.76 8.18
N GLN A 253 -15.10 -3.78 9.08
CA GLN A 253 -15.98 -3.75 10.23
C GLN A 253 -17.46 -3.63 9.87
N GLU A 254 -17.81 -2.85 8.84
CA GLU A 254 -19.18 -2.80 8.29
C GLU A 254 -19.59 -4.16 7.71
N LEU A 255 -18.73 -4.78 6.89
CA LEU A 255 -19.01 -6.08 6.28
C LEU A 255 -19.12 -7.23 7.30
N ALA A 256 -18.38 -7.16 8.40
CA ALA A 256 -18.38 -8.18 9.45
C ALA A 256 -19.70 -8.30 10.23
N GLN A 257 -20.60 -7.33 10.11
CA GLN A 257 -21.94 -7.41 10.72
C GLN A 257 -22.78 -8.55 10.13
N GLU A 258 -22.51 -8.91 8.87
CA GLU A 258 -23.24 -9.96 8.13
C GLU A 258 -22.34 -11.14 7.74
N ASN A 259 -21.02 -11.04 7.97
CA ASN A 259 -20.06 -12.04 7.53
C ASN A 259 -19.15 -12.48 8.68
N TYR A 260 -19.02 -13.80 8.87
CA TYR A 260 -18.09 -14.36 9.86
C TYR A 260 -16.62 -14.03 9.53
N LEU A 261 -16.28 -14.07 8.25
CA LEU A 261 -14.98 -13.68 7.71
C LEU A 261 -15.20 -12.66 6.59
N VAL A 262 -14.39 -11.61 6.56
CA VAL A 262 -14.42 -10.63 5.47
C VAL A 262 -13.35 -11.00 4.44
N LEU A 263 -13.79 -11.28 3.21
CA LEU A 263 -12.87 -11.54 2.10
C LEU A 263 -12.19 -10.22 1.67
N PRO A 264 -10.88 -10.21 1.40
CA PRO A 264 -10.15 -8.99 1.01
C PRO A 264 -10.71 -8.32 -0.25
N THR A 265 -11.25 -9.08 -1.19
CA THR A 265 -11.85 -8.55 -2.43
C THR A 265 -13.19 -7.84 -2.20
N GLU A 266 -13.94 -8.19 -1.15
CA GLU A 266 -15.18 -7.49 -0.79
C GLU A 266 -14.90 -6.09 -0.24
N ILE A 267 -13.77 -5.91 0.46
CA ILE A 267 -13.31 -4.58 0.88
C ILE A 267 -13.07 -3.70 -0.35
N SER A 268 -12.34 -4.21 -1.36
CA SER A 268 -12.12 -3.48 -2.61
C SER A 268 -13.43 -3.14 -3.33
N LYS A 269 -14.41 -4.07 -3.35
CA LYS A 269 -15.71 -3.84 -3.98
C LYS A 269 -16.52 -2.73 -3.29
N ALA A 270 -16.48 -2.68 -1.95
CA ALA A 270 -17.21 -1.69 -1.17
C ALA A 270 -16.55 -0.29 -1.17
N LEU A 271 -15.26 -0.22 -1.50
CA LEU A 271 -14.43 0.97 -1.34
C LEU A 271 -14.96 2.23 -2.03
N SER A 272 -15.27 2.17 -3.32
CA SER A 272 -15.71 3.35 -4.06
C SER A 272 -17.04 3.92 -3.51
N LYS A 273 -17.93 3.05 -3.01
CA LYS A 273 -19.18 3.47 -2.35
C LYS A 273 -18.90 4.14 -1.00
N ALA A 274 -17.99 3.59 -0.21
CA ALA A 274 -17.57 4.18 1.07
C ALA A 274 -16.94 5.56 0.86
N MET A 275 -16.03 5.69 -0.12
CA MET A 275 -15.43 6.98 -0.49
C MET A 275 -16.48 8.00 -0.93
N LYS A 276 -17.49 7.58 -1.73
CA LYS A 276 -18.56 8.49 -2.15
C LYS A 276 -19.36 9.03 -0.96
N LYS A 277 -19.72 8.17 0.00
CA LYS A 277 -20.43 8.58 1.24
C LYS A 277 -19.64 9.64 2.01
N ILE A 278 -18.31 9.55 2.06
CA ILE A 278 -17.45 10.51 2.77
C ILE A 278 -17.36 11.83 1.98
N SER A 279 -17.10 11.77 0.68
CA SER A 279 -16.93 12.96 -0.17
C SER A 279 -18.16 13.89 -0.25
N GLN A 280 -19.36 13.39 0.07
CA GLN A 280 -20.62 14.13 -0.01
C GLN A 280 -21.04 14.81 1.29
N LYS A 281 -20.39 14.51 2.42
CA LYS A 281 -20.81 15.02 3.73
C LYS A 281 -20.23 16.41 4.08
N GLY A 282 -19.32 16.92 3.25
CA GLY A 282 -18.72 18.26 3.37
C GLY A 282 -19.32 19.33 2.47
N SER A 283 -20.49 19.10 1.87
CA SER A 283 -21.23 20.07 1.02
C SER A 283 -22.57 20.45 1.62
#